data_AF-A0A561VGP7-F1
#
_entry.id   AF-A0A561VGP7-F1
#
_cell.length_a   1.000
_cell.length_b   1.000
_cell.length_c   1.000
_cell.angle_alpha   90.00
_cell.angle_beta   90.00
_cell.angle_gamma   90.00
#
_symmetry.space_group_name_H-M   'P 1'
#
loop_
_entity.id
_entity.type
_entity.pdbx_description
1 polymer ?
#
loop_
_entity_poly.entity_id
_entity_poly.type
_entity_poly.pdbx_seq_one_letter_code
_entity_poly.pdbx_strand_id
1 'polypeptide(L)'
;MTTTALMPLDPSVSPRHAARILPIRANLLPQDISDGRRARRTRAVVLSAAFLVLALLGGWYWHATTAKQEAEKEFGQVTRQITAVQSQQGQFQKLTQTKNSNKVMEQQLEKLLAKDLSWQNLYDLLRSTGDKAGVELTGITGGLAPDDAPGSAANTGLGQLNVTGTAPDKKAVAKYVDALAKLTYVTDPFVTSVTQQDDPERQDEPEVEFTLTLLITDKGLCGRFSAAQCKAGGK
;
A
#
# COMPACT_ATOMS: atom_id res chain seq x y z
N MET A 1 -69.72 34.81 -30.92
CA MET A 1 -70.70 33.71 -31.08
C MET A 1 -71.05 33.20 -29.70
N THR A 2 -72.17 33.69 -29.17
CA THR A 2 -72.70 33.45 -27.83
C THR A 2 -73.62 32.23 -27.87
N THR A 3 -73.18 31.12 -27.27
CA THR A 3 -74.02 29.95 -27.04
C THR A 3 -74.75 30.12 -25.72
N THR A 4 -76.01 30.55 -25.81
CA THR A 4 -76.95 30.59 -24.69
C THR A 4 -77.45 29.16 -24.45
N ALA A 5 -76.86 28.48 -23.47
CA ALA A 5 -77.34 27.17 -23.04
C ALA A 5 -78.56 27.33 -22.12
N LEU A 6 -79.73 26.90 -22.60
CA LEU A 6 -80.95 26.76 -21.80
C LEU A 6 -80.73 25.70 -20.73
N MET A 7 -80.81 26.12 -19.47
CA MET A 7 -80.70 25.23 -18.31
C MET A 7 -81.93 24.31 -18.28
N PRO A 8 -81.76 22.97 -18.17
CA PRO A 8 -82.87 22.04 -18.11
C PRO A 8 -83.68 22.26 -16.83
N LEU A 9 -84.99 22.45 -17.00
CA LEU A 9 -85.96 22.49 -15.91
C LEU A 9 -85.97 21.12 -15.21
N ASP A 10 -85.57 21.10 -13.95
CA ASP A 10 -85.62 19.93 -13.07
C ASP A 10 -87.09 19.49 -12.90
N PRO A 11 -87.49 18.29 -13.36
CA PRO A 11 -88.88 17.84 -13.32
C PRO A 11 -89.35 17.44 -11.91
N SER A 12 -88.50 17.56 -10.88
CA SER A 12 -88.84 17.21 -9.50
C SER A 12 -89.63 18.27 -8.74
N VAL A 13 -89.90 19.44 -9.35
CA VAL A 13 -90.72 20.49 -8.72
C VAL A 13 -92.20 20.24 -8.99
N SER A 14 -92.89 19.60 -8.05
CA SER A 14 -94.35 19.43 -8.13
C SER A 14 -95.06 20.80 -8.22
N PRO A 15 -96.09 20.96 -9.07
CA PRO A 15 -96.81 22.24 -9.25
C PRO A 15 -97.51 22.76 -7.98
N ARG A 16 -97.56 21.95 -6.91
CA ARG A 16 -98.03 22.37 -5.58
C ARG A 16 -97.04 23.24 -4.81
N HIS A 17 -95.76 23.31 -5.18
CA HIS A 17 -94.77 24.18 -4.53
C HIS A 17 -94.63 25.57 -5.18
N ALA A 18 -95.00 25.73 -6.46
CA ALA A 18 -94.97 27.03 -7.15
C ALA A 18 -96.07 28.00 -6.69
N ALA A 19 -97.16 27.48 -6.09
CA ALA A 19 -98.29 28.29 -5.61
C ALA A 19 -98.27 28.59 -4.10
N ARG A 20 -97.20 28.21 -3.38
CA ARG A 20 -97.08 28.54 -1.97
C ARG A 20 -96.62 30.00 -1.88
N ILE A 21 -97.59 30.90 -1.70
CA ILE A 21 -97.39 32.32 -1.38
C ILE A 21 -96.27 32.38 -0.34
N LEU A 22 -95.11 32.91 -0.75
CA LEU A 22 -94.03 33.20 0.18
C LEU A 22 -94.64 34.17 1.19
N PRO A 23 -94.77 33.81 2.48
CA PRO A 23 -95.20 34.79 3.47
C PRO A 23 -94.15 35.88 3.47
N ILE A 24 -94.47 37.03 2.89
CA ILE A 24 -93.65 38.24 2.96
C ILE A 24 -93.73 38.68 4.43
N ARG A 25 -92.87 38.08 5.24
CA ARG A 25 -92.65 38.53 6.61
C ARG A 25 -91.78 39.76 6.51
N ALA A 26 -92.40 40.93 6.56
CA ALA A 26 -91.68 42.18 6.79
C ALA A 26 -91.04 42.07 8.19
N ASN A 27 -89.72 41.95 8.24
CA ASN A 27 -88.99 41.91 9.49
C ASN A 27 -88.97 43.32 10.09
N LEU A 28 -89.91 43.60 10.99
CA LEU A 28 -90.04 44.87 11.69
C LEU A 28 -89.10 44.99 12.90
N LEU A 29 -88.17 44.05 13.10
CA LEU A 29 -87.12 44.24 14.10
C LEU A 29 -86.13 45.31 13.63
N PRO A 30 -85.81 46.30 14.49
CA PRO A 30 -84.75 47.27 14.22
C PRO A 30 -83.44 46.55 13.85
N GLN A 31 -82.85 46.94 12.72
CA GLN A 31 -81.67 46.30 12.12
C GLN A 31 -80.47 46.25 13.09
N ASP A 32 -80.40 47.20 14.03
CA ASP A 32 -79.41 47.26 15.11
C ASP A 32 -79.34 45.99 15.98
N ILE A 33 -80.47 45.30 16.23
CA ILE A 33 -80.48 44.10 17.08
C ILE A 33 -80.03 42.84 16.31
N SER A 34 -80.32 42.75 15.00
CA SER A 34 -79.82 41.65 14.17
C SER A 34 -78.31 41.74 13.93
N ASP A 35 -77.78 42.95 13.81
CA ASP A 35 -76.35 43.17 13.55
C ASP A 35 -75.51 42.91 14.80
N GLY A 36 -76.01 43.22 15.99
CA GLY A 36 -75.33 42.89 17.26
C GLY A 36 -75.10 41.39 17.46
N ARG A 37 -76.05 40.52 17.08
CA ARG A 37 -75.88 39.05 17.19
C ARG A 37 -74.94 38.49 16.13
N ARG A 38 -75.01 39.01 14.89
CA ARG A 38 -74.09 38.62 13.81
C ARG A 38 -72.66 39.05 14.12
N ALA A 39 -72.47 40.26 14.64
CA ALA A 39 -71.15 40.78 15.04
C ALA A 39 -70.47 39.94 16.12
N ARG A 40 -71.21 39.43 17.12
CA ARG A 40 -70.64 38.55 18.15
C ARG A 40 -70.21 37.20 17.57
N ARG A 41 -71.01 36.63 16.66
CA ARG A 41 -70.66 35.36 15.98
C ARG A 41 -69.48 35.52 15.04
N THR A 42 -69.43 36.58 14.24
CA THR A 42 -68.29 36.84 13.35
C THR A 42 -67.02 37.11 14.13
N ARG A 43 -67.09 37.90 15.21
CA ARG A 43 -65.94 38.10 16.11
C ARG A 43 -65.43 36.78 16.73
N ALA A 44 -66.33 35.93 17.22
CA ALA A 44 -65.93 34.63 17.77
C ALA A 44 -65.27 33.72 16.71
N VAL A 45 -65.82 33.68 15.49
CA VAL A 45 -65.22 32.92 14.37
C VAL A 45 -63.84 33.48 14.00
N VAL A 46 -63.70 34.79 13.86
CA VAL A 46 -62.41 35.44 13.53
C VAL A 46 -61.38 35.18 14.63
N LEU A 47 -61.75 35.27 15.91
CA LEU A 47 -60.85 34.97 17.03
C LEU A 47 -60.45 33.50 17.05
N SER A 48 -61.38 32.58 16.79
CA SER A 48 -61.07 31.15 16.72
C SER A 48 -60.14 30.81 15.55
N ALA A 49 -60.35 31.44 14.39
CA ALA A 49 -59.48 31.28 13.22
C ALA A 49 -58.08 31.84 13.48
N ALA A 50 -57.98 33.03 14.10
CA ALA A 50 -56.71 33.62 14.49
C ALA A 50 -55.95 32.73 15.50
N PHE A 51 -56.66 32.18 16.49
CA PHE A 51 -56.07 31.26 17.47
C PHE A 51 -55.58 29.97 16.81
N LEU A 52 -56.33 29.43 15.84
CA LEU A 52 -55.94 28.24 15.09
C LEU A 52 -54.67 28.49 14.27
N VAL A 53 -54.57 29.64 13.59
CA VAL A 53 -53.34 30.02 12.86
C VAL A 53 -52.15 30.17 13.79
N LEU A 54 -52.31 30.82 14.95
CA LEU A 54 -51.25 30.92 15.96
C LEU A 54 -50.82 29.56 16.49
N ALA A 55 -51.77 28.63 16.71
CA ALA A 55 -51.46 27.27 17.15
C ALA A 55 -50.68 26.50 16.07
N LEU A 56 -51.04 26.64 14.79
CA LEU A 56 -50.30 26.03 13.68
C LEU A 56 -48.88 26.59 13.57
N LEU A 57 -48.71 27.91 13.68
CA LEU A 57 -47.39 28.54 13.68
C LEU A 57 -46.54 28.12 14.89
N GLY A 58 -47.15 28.03 16.07
CA GLY A 58 -46.50 27.56 17.28
C GLY A 58 -46.06 26.10 17.17
N GLY A 59 -46.93 25.22 16.66
CA GLY A 59 -46.61 23.82 16.41
C GLY A 59 -45.51 23.64 15.36
N TRP A 60 -45.55 24.41 14.27
CA TRP A 60 -44.49 24.40 13.26
C TRP A 60 -43.15 24.87 13.82
N TYR A 61 -43.14 25.97 14.58
CA TYR A 61 -41.93 26.48 15.21
C TYR A 61 -41.33 25.44 16.18
N TRP A 62 -42.17 24.80 16.99
CA TRP A 62 -41.75 23.72 17.89
C TRP A 62 -41.10 22.57 17.11
N HIS A 63 -41.72 22.11 16.02
CA HIS A 63 -41.17 21.04 15.18
C HIS A 63 -39.82 21.44 14.56
N ALA A 64 -39.69 22.69 14.10
CA ALA A 64 -38.44 23.18 13.52
C ALA A 64 -37.30 23.28 14.55
N THR A 65 -37.59 23.62 15.80
CA THR A 65 -36.57 23.68 16.86
C THR A 65 -36.13 22.30 17.31
N THR A 66 -37.04 21.32 17.39
CA THR A 66 -36.68 19.92 17.72
C THR A 66 -35.80 19.30 16.64
N ALA A 67 -36.11 19.53 15.36
CA ALA A 67 -35.31 19.01 14.24
C ALA A 67 -33.88 19.57 14.24
N LYS A 68 -33.69 20.85 14.59
CA LYS A 68 -32.36 21.44 14.74
C LYS A 68 -31.56 20.80 15.87
N GLN A 69 -32.18 20.60 17.03
CA GLN A 69 -31.51 19.96 18.17
C GLN A 69 -31.08 18.53 17.87
N GLU A 70 -31.87 17.79 17.09
CA GLU A 70 -31.53 16.43 16.65
C GLU A 70 -30.33 16.44 15.71
N ALA A 71 -30.33 17.32 14.70
CA ALA A 71 -29.20 17.49 13.79
C ALA A 71 -27.90 17.92 14.50
N GLU A 72 -28.00 18.82 15.49
CA GLU A 72 -26.85 19.24 16.31
C GLU A 72 -26.31 18.09 17.16
N LYS A 73 -27.20 17.26 17.74
CA LYS A 73 -26.80 16.06 18.48
C LYS A 73 -26.12 15.04 17.59
N GLU A 74 -26.65 14.78 16.40
CA GLU A 74 -26.07 13.85 15.43
C GLU A 74 -24.70 14.34 14.97
N PHE A 75 -24.56 15.61 14.61
CA PHE A 75 -23.27 16.21 14.25
C PHE A 75 -22.24 16.09 15.38
N GLY A 76 -22.69 16.34 16.62
CA GLY A 76 -21.86 16.16 17.82
C GLY A 76 -21.40 14.71 18.02
N GLN A 77 -22.26 13.73 17.76
CA GLN A 77 -21.92 12.30 17.84
C GLN A 77 -20.91 11.91 16.75
N VAL A 78 -21.15 12.30 15.50
CA VAL A 78 -20.24 12.00 14.37
C VAL A 78 -18.86 12.64 14.61
N THR A 79 -18.81 13.88 15.08
CA THR A 79 -17.55 14.56 15.41
C THR A 79 -16.76 13.82 16.50
N ARG A 80 -17.45 13.29 17.53
CA ARG A 80 -16.81 12.45 18.56
C ARG A 80 -16.32 11.12 18.02
N GLN A 81 -17.06 10.48 17.12
CA GLN A 81 -16.62 9.25 16.46
C GLN A 81 -15.39 9.48 15.59
N ILE A 82 -15.36 10.56 14.80
CA ILE A 82 -14.22 10.92 13.97
C ILE A 82 -12.98 11.19 14.84
N THR A 83 -13.11 11.98 15.90
CA THR A 83 -11.99 12.26 16.81
C THR A 83 -11.50 11.02 17.56
N ALA A 84 -12.41 10.13 17.97
CA ALA A 84 -12.06 8.84 18.56
C ALA A 84 -11.28 7.96 17.57
N VAL A 85 -11.76 7.80 16.33
CA VAL A 85 -11.07 7.03 15.29
C VAL A 85 -9.72 7.65 14.94
N GLN A 86 -9.63 8.97 14.85
CA GLN A 86 -8.38 9.67 14.58
C GLN A 86 -7.37 9.46 15.73
N SER A 87 -7.82 9.47 16.98
CA SER A 87 -6.96 9.16 18.13
C SER A 87 -6.44 7.71 18.09
N GLN A 88 -7.27 6.76 17.64
CA GLN A 88 -6.89 5.36 17.47
C GLN A 88 -5.88 5.21 16.32
N GLN A 89 -6.04 5.95 15.22
CA GLN A 89 -5.04 5.98 14.13
C GLN A 89 -3.67 6.46 14.61
N GLY A 90 -3.63 7.44 15.52
CA GLY A 90 -2.40 7.91 16.15
C GLY A 90 -1.60 6.79 16.84
N GLN A 91 -2.29 5.81 17.43
CA GLN A 91 -1.64 4.64 18.06
C GLN A 91 -0.96 3.74 17.01
N PHE A 92 -1.51 3.65 15.80
CA PHE A 92 -0.94 2.87 14.69
C PHE A 92 0.11 3.62 13.88
N GLN A 93 0.18 4.96 13.97
CA GLN A 93 1.20 5.75 13.26
C GLN A 93 2.60 5.28 13.60
N LYS A 94 2.87 4.96 14.88
CA LYS A 94 4.18 4.45 15.31
C LYS A 94 4.51 3.11 14.66
N LEU A 95 3.55 2.20 14.57
CA LEU A 95 3.74 0.89 13.93
C LEU A 95 3.97 1.02 12.43
N THR A 96 3.22 1.88 11.75
CA THR A 96 3.41 2.17 10.32
C THR A 96 4.77 2.82 10.08
N GLN A 97 5.18 3.75 10.94
CA GLN A 97 6.50 4.37 10.89
C GLN A 97 7.61 3.33 11.06
N THR A 98 7.51 2.44 12.06
CA THR A 98 8.48 1.35 12.25
C THR A 98 8.53 0.40 11.05
N LYS A 99 7.39 0.01 10.49
CA LYS A 99 7.35 -0.82 9.27
C LYS A 99 8.03 -0.13 8.08
N ASN A 100 7.77 1.15 7.90
CA ASN A 100 8.40 1.93 6.83
C ASN A 100 9.91 2.09 7.08
N SER A 101 10.34 2.35 8.32
CA SER A 101 11.76 2.40 8.69
C SER A 101 12.47 1.08 8.43
N ASN A 102 11.86 -0.05 8.80
CA ASN A 102 12.43 -1.37 8.54
C ASN A 102 12.58 -1.63 7.03
N LYS A 103 11.56 -1.30 6.23
CA LYS A 103 11.65 -1.45 4.76
C LYS A 103 12.75 -0.57 4.15
N VAL A 104 12.92 0.65 4.65
CA VAL A 104 14.01 1.54 4.20
C VAL A 104 15.37 0.95 4.60
N MET A 105 15.51 0.44 5.83
CA MET A 105 16.74 -0.23 6.27
C MET A 105 17.04 -1.48 5.44
N GLU A 106 16.03 -2.31 5.13
CA GLU A 106 16.17 -3.47 4.26
C GLU A 106 16.65 -3.07 2.86
N GLN A 107 16.06 -2.03 2.26
CA GLN A 107 16.49 -1.52 0.95
C GLN A 107 17.90 -0.92 0.99
N GLN A 108 18.29 -0.27 2.08
CA GLN A 108 19.64 0.25 2.25
C GLN A 108 20.65 -0.89 2.43
N LEU A 109 20.32 -1.90 3.23
CA LEU A 109 21.14 -3.10 3.40
C LEU A 109 21.26 -3.88 2.10
N GLU A 110 20.17 -4.04 1.33
CA GLU A 110 20.18 -4.66 0.01
C GLU A 110 21.12 -3.91 -0.94
N LYS A 111 21.08 -2.57 -0.94
CA LYS A 111 22.00 -1.77 -1.77
C LYS A 111 23.45 -1.88 -1.31
N LEU A 112 23.70 -1.82 0.00
CA LEU A 112 25.05 -1.92 0.56
C LEU A 112 25.64 -3.32 0.36
N LEU A 113 24.80 -4.35 0.39
CA LEU A 113 25.19 -5.76 0.27
C LEU A 113 24.92 -6.34 -1.12
N ALA A 114 24.48 -5.52 -2.09
CA ALA A 114 24.33 -5.93 -3.48
C ALA A 114 25.68 -6.34 -4.10
N LYS A 115 26.77 -5.78 -3.58
CA LYS A 115 28.15 -6.11 -3.94
C LYS A 115 28.81 -7.09 -2.96
N ASP A 116 28.05 -7.65 -2.03
CA ASP A 116 28.59 -8.64 -1.10
C ASP A 116 28.75 -9.99 -1.80
N LEU A 117 29.86 -10.66 -1.49
CA LEU A 117 30.24 -11.91 -2.11
C LEU A 117 30.06 -13.05 -1.12
N SER A 118 29.48 -14.15 -1.59
CA SER A 118 29.37 -15.35 -0.78
C SER A 118 30.72 -16.07 -0.69
N TRP A 119 31.58 -15.60 0.21
CA TRP A 119 32.95 -16.14 0.39
C TRP A 119 32.96 -17.64 0.65
N GLN A 120 32.05 -18.13 1.48
CA GLN A 120 31.94 -19.56 1.78
C GLN A 120 31.63 -20.38 0.52
N ASN A 121 30.62 -19.99 -0.26
CA ASN A 121 30.29 -20.71 -1.50
C ASN A 121 31.43 -20.66 -2.51
N LEU A 122 32.14 -19.53 -2.59
CA LEU A 122 33.30 -19.39 -3.46
C LEU A 122 34.45 -20.30 -3.01
N TYR A 123 34.76 -20.38 -1.72
CA TYR A 123 35.77 -21.29 -1.19
C TYR A 123 35.42 -22.76 -1.42
N ASP A 124 34.16 -23.14 -1.21
CA ASP A 124 33.69 -24.51 -1.43
C ASP A 124 33.71 -24.87 -2.92
N LEU A 125 33.39 -23.92 -3.81
CA LEU A 125 33.50 -24.08 -5.25
C LEU A 125 34.96 -24.29 -5.68
N LEU A 126 35.89 -23.48 -5.16
CA LEU A 126 37.32 -23.60 -5.47
C LEU A 126 37.88 -24.94 -4.99
N ARG A 127 37.60 -25.32 -3.75
CA ARG A 127 38.02 -26.61 -3.17
C ARG A 127 37.46 -27.80 -3.95
N SER A 128 36.15 -27.83 -4.17
CA SER A 128 35.52 -28.93 -4.91
C SER A 128 35.98 -29.03 -6.38
N THR A 129 36.45 -27.93 -6.97
CA THR A 129 37.08 -27.93 -8.30
C THR A 129 38.52 -28.44 -8.23
N GLY A 130 39.27 -28.07 -7.18
CA GLY A 130 40.61 -28.57 -6.88
C GLY A 130 40.62 -30.08 -6.66
N ASP A 131 39.72 -30.58 -5.82
CA ASP A 131 39.60 -32.01 -5.50
C ASP A 131 39.37 -32.86 -6.77
N LYS A 132 38.54 -32.37 -7.70
CA LYS A 132 38.29 -33.05 -8.99
C LYS A 132 39.51 -33.04 -9.91
N ALA A 133 40.39 -32.05 -9.77
CA ALA A 133 41.62 -31.93 -10.53
C ALA A 133 42.80 -32.66 -9.87
N GLY A 134 42.64 -33.18 -8.65
CA GLY A 134 43.71 -33.78 -7.85
C GLY A 134 44.66 -32.75 -7.27
N VAL A 135 44.13 -31.58 -6.89
CA VAL A 135 44.89 -30.44 -6.35
C VAL A 135 44.41 -30.13 -4.95
N GLU A 136 45.34 -30.00 -4.00
CA GLU A 136 45.05 -29.63 -2.61
C GLU A 136 45.32 -28.14 -2.40
N LEU A 137 44.32 -27.43 -1.88
CA LEU A 137 44.42 -25.98 -1.64
C LEU A 137 44.90 -25.72 -0.21
N THR A 138 46.05 -25.06 -0.08
CA THR A 138 46.65 -24.72 1.22
C THR A 138 46.20 -23.35 1.73
N GLY A 139 45.96 -22.41 0.81
CA GLY A 139 45.62 -21.04 1.15
C GLY A 139 44.77 -20.37 0.09
N ILE A 140 43.79 -19.60 0.53
CA ILE A 140 43.01 -18.73 -0.35
C ILE A 140 42.95 -17.37 0.34
N THR A 141 43.48 -16.36 -0.33
CA THR A 141 43.43 -14.97 0.11
C THR A 141 42.80 -14.14 -0.99
N GLY A 142 42.04 -13.12 -0.65
CA GLY A 142 41.40 -12.29 -1.66
C GLY A 142 40.75 -11.06 -1.08
N GLY A 143 40.48 -10.11 -1.95
CA GLY A 143 39.83 -8.86 -1.62
C GLY A 143 39.05 -8.32 -2.81
N LEU A 144 37.96 -7.62 -2.50
CA LEU A 144 37.25 -6.80 -3.47
C LEU A 144 38.04 -5.52 -3.71
N ALA A 145 38.14 -5.10 -4.97
CA ALA A 145 38.75 -3.82 -5.31
C ALA A 145 37.82 -2.70 -4.81
N PRO A 146 38.36 -1.60 -4.23
CA PRO A 146 37.54 -0.44 -3.90
C PRO A 146 37.00 0.18 -5.19
N ASP A 147 35.72 0.56 -5.17
CA ASP A 147 34.97 1.09 -6.33
C ASP A 147 35.61 2.34 -6.97
N ASP A 148 36.47 3.06 -6.23
CA ASP A 148 36.99 4.37 -6.61
C ASP A 148 38.50 4.41 -6.88
N ALA A 149 39.17 3.28 -7.16
CA ALA A 149 40.60 3.30 -7.51
C ALA A 149 40.82 3.96 -8.89
N PRO A 150 41.30 5.22 -8.98
CA PRO A 150 41.45 5.91 -10.25
C PRO A 150 42.70 5.35 -10.94
N GLY A 151 42.52 4.67 -12.08
CA GLY A 151 43.63 4.27 -12.96
C GLY A 151 43.78 2.78 -13.27
N SER A 152 42.93 1.88 -12.75
CA SER A 152 42.96 0.47 -13.16
C SER A 152 42.13 0.24 -14.43
N ALA A 153 42.59 0.78 -15.54
CA ALA A 153 42.05 0.46 -16.86
C ALA A 153 42.59 -0.91 -17.30
N ALA A 154 41.85 -2.00 -17.06
CA ALA A 154 41.75 -3.19 -17.93
C ALA A 154 41.15 -4.43 -17.25
N ASN A 155 41.19 -4.55 -15.93
CA ASN A 155 40.68 -5.76 -15.26
C ASN A 155 39.24 -5.53 -14.82
N THR A 156 38.28 -5.99 -15.62
CA THR A 156 36.84 -5.98 -15.37
C THR A 156 36.39 -6.86 -14.18
N GLY A 157 37.34 -7.33 -13.36
CA GLY A 157 37.06 -8.06 -12.13
C GLY A 157 36.71 -7.15 -10.97
N LEU A 158 35.73 -7.56 -10.16
CA LEU A 158 35.33 -6.87 -8.92
C LEU A 158 36.34 -7.05 -7.78
N GLY A 159 37.26 -7.98 -7.92
CA GLY A 159 38.24 -8.32 -6.92
C GLY A 159 39.25 -9.33 -7.44
N GLN A 160 40.28 -9.56 -6.64
CA GLN A 160 41.35 -10.50 -6.95
C GLN A 160 41.41 -11.56 -5.86
N LEU A 161 41.58 -12.80 -6.28
CA LEU A 161 41.83 -13.96 -5.42
C LEU A 161 43.24 -14.47 -5.72
N ASN A 162 43.99 -14.76 -4.68
CA ASN A 162 45.27 -15.43 -4.73
C ASN A 162 45.12 -16.78 -4.02
N VAL A 163 45.37 -17.85 -4.76
CA VAL A 163 45.18 -19.23 -4.32
C VAL A 163 46.53 -19.92 -4.34
N THR A 164 46.89 -20.55 -3.23
CA THR A 164 48.08 -21.37 -3.08
C THR A 164 47.67 -22.81 -2.82
N GLY A 165 48.42 -23.75 -3.36
CA GLY A 165 48.16 -25.17 -3.19
C GLY A 165 49.31 -26.04 -3.63
N THR A 166 49.12 -27.34 -3.43
CA THR A 166 50.03 -28.40 -3.87
C THR A 166 49.32 -29.33 -4.87
N ALA A 167 50.09 -29.85 -5.82
CA ALA A 167 49.59 -30.74 -6.86
C ALA A 167 50.63 -31.84 -7.16
N PRO A 168 50.21 -33.03 -7.59
CA PRO A 168 51.13 -34.14 -7.88
C PRO A 168 51.98 -33.90 -9.13
N ASP A 169 51.50 -33.11 -10.09
CA ASP A 169 52.26 -32.75 -11.27
C ASP A 169 51.77 -31.42 -11.90
N LYS A 170 52.57 -30.88 -12.83
CA LYS A 170 52.19 -29.68 -13.59
C LYS A 170 50.94 -29.89 -14.46
N LYS A 171 50.56 -31.14 -14.77
CA LYS A 171 49.37 -31.44 -15.58
C LYS A 171 48.10 -31.30 -14.73
N ALA A 172 48.13 -31.64 -13.46
CA ALA A 172 47.04 -31.44 -12.50
C ALA A 172 46.79 -29.94 -12.29
N VAL A 173 47.86 -29.14 -12.17
CA VAL A 173 47.76 -27.67 -12.13
C VAL A 173 47.10 -27.13 -13.40
N ALA A 174 47.53 -27.59 -14.59
CA ALA A 174 46.92 -27.17 -15.86
C ALA A 174 45.43 -27.56 -15.95
N LYS A 175 45.07 -28.78 -15.55
CA LYS A 175 43.67 -29.23 -15.49
C LYS A 175 42.83 -28.39 -14.53
N TYR A 176 43.41 -28.01 -13.39
CA TYR A 176 42.74 -27.15 -12.42
C TYR A 176 42.50 -25.75 -12.99
N VAL A 177 43.51 -25.14 -13.63
CA VAL A 177 43.38 -23.85 -14.34
C VAL A 177 42.31 -23.92 -15.43
N ASP A 178 42.29 -24.98 -16.24
CA ASP A 178 41.26 -25.21 -17.27
C ASP A 178 39.86 -25.40 -16.68
N ALA A 179 39.74 -26.02 -15.51
CA ALA A 179 38.48 -26.20 -14.81
C ALA A 179 37.99 -24.86 -14.23
N LEU A 180 38.88 -24.05 -13.66
CA LEU A 180 38.59 -22.71 -13.16
C LEU A 180 38.16 -21.77 -14.29
N ALA A 181 38.81 -21.83 -15.45
CA ALA A 181 38.46 -21.02 -16.63
C ALA A 181 37.03 -21.27 -17.15
N LYS A 182 36.43 -22.42 -16.81
CA LYS A 182 35.04 -22.77 -17.18
C LYS A 182 34.02 -22.30 -16.15
N LEU A 183 34.46 -21.88 -14.96
CA LEU A 183 33.56 -21.38 -13.93
C LEU A 183 33.03 -20.01 -14.34
N THR A 184 31.75 -19.77 -14.05
CA THR A 184 31.09 -18.52 -14.42
C THR A 184 31.37 -17.39 -13.41
N TYR A 185 31.86 -17.73 -12.21
CA TYR A 185 32.02 -16.82 -11.08
C TYR A 185 33.43 -16.20 -10.97
N VAL A 186 34.42 -16.86 -11.56
CA VAL A 186 35.82 -16.42 -11.61
C VAL A 186 36.27 -16.39 -13.07
N THR A 187 37.17 -15.46 -13.41
CA THR A 187 37.74 -15.33 -14.75
C THR A 187 39.24 -15.14 -14.66
N ASP A 188 39.90 -15.30 -15.80
CA ASP A 188 41.33 -15.04 -16.00
C ASP A 188 42.23 -15.75 -14.98
N PRO A 189 42.15 -17.09 -14.87
CA PRO A 189 43.09 -17.84 -14.05
C PRO A 189 44.51 -17.66 -14.60
N PHE A 190 45.37 -17.06 -13.78
CA PHE A 190 46.77 -16.80 -14.13
C PHE A 190 47.70 -17.45 -13.10
N VAL A 191 48.53 -18.38 -13.56
CA VAL A 191 49.52 -19.04 -12.70
C VAL A 191 50.72 -18.12 -12.53
N THR A 192 51.02 -17.71 -11.30
CA THR A 192 52.12 -16.78 -10.99
C THR A 192 53.43 -17.52 -10.71
N SER A 193 53.38 -18.64 -10.00
CA SER A 193 54.54 -19.49 -9.73
C SER A 193 54.16 -20.96 -9.72
N VAL A 194 55.13 -21.79 -10.12
CA VAL A 194 55.06 -23.26 -10.04
C VAL A 194 56.45 -23.74 -9.64
N THR A 195 56.60 -24.14 -8.39
CA THR A 195 57.87 -24.58 -7.79
C THR A 195 57.76 -26.05 -7.43
N GLN A 196 58.69 -26.86 -7.93
CA GLN A 196 58.78 -28.26 -7.55
C GLN A 196 59.44 -28.33 -6.18
N GLN A 197 58.79 -29.01 -5.24
CA GLN A 197 59.30 -29.18 -3.90
C GLN A 197 60.10 -30.49 -3.85
N ASP A 198 61.43 -30.36 -3.75
CA ASP A 198 62.31 -31.51 -3.58
C ASP A 198 62.27 -31.94 -2.10
N ASP A 199 61.28 -32.76 -1.74
CA ASP A 199 61.22 -33.38 -0.41
C ASP A 199 62.10 -34.65 -0.41
N PRO A 200 63.25 -34.66 0.29
CA PRO A 200 64.16 -35.81 0.30
C PRO A 200 63.53 -37.08 0.90
N GLU A 201 62.43 -36.98 1.65
CA GLU A 201 61.72 -38.12 2.23
C GLU A 201 60.68 -38.74 1.26
N ARG A 202 60.23 -38.00 0.24
CA ARG A 202 59.25 -38.46 -0.78
C ARG A 202 59.86 -38.48 -2.18
N GLN A 203 60.91 -39.28 -2.38
CA GLN A 203 61.59 -39.40 -3.68
C GLN A 203 60.70 -39.92 -4.82
N ASP A 204 59.60 -40.63 -4.49
CA ASP A 204 58.79 -41.33 -5.49
C ASP A 204 57.65 -40.47 -6.08
N GLU A 205 57.26 -39.35 -5.43
CA GLU A 205 56.16 -38.48 -5.88
C GLU A 205 56.51 -36.99 -5.70
N PRO A 206 57.06 -36.32 -6.73
CA PRO A 206 57.42 -34.91 -6.61
C PRO A 206 56.16 -34.04 -6.53
N GLU A 207 55.95 -33.41 -5.38
CA GLU A 207 54.88 -32.42 -5.22
C GLU A 207 55.28 -31.08 -5.83
N VAL A 208 54.30 -30.41 -6.41
CA VAL A 208 54.45 -29.11 -7.04
C VAL A 208 53.61 -28.10 -6.26
N GLU A 209 54.26 -27.12 -5.65
CA GLU A 209 53.60 -25.96 -5.08
C GLU A 209 53.29 -24.96 -6.19
N PHE A 210 52.09 -24.42 -6.20
CA PHE A 210 51.69 -23.39 -7.16
C PHE A 210 51.00 -22.23 -6.47
N THR A 211 51.16 -21.07 -7.08
CA THR A 211 50.37 -19.88 -6.77
C THR A 211 49.61 -19.47 -8.03
N LEU A 212 48.32 -19.22 -7.91
CA LEU A 212 47.51 -18.65 -8.98
C LEU A 212 46.74 -17.43 -8.52
N THR A 213 46.51 -16.53 -9.46
CA THR A 213 45.64 -15.39 -9.33
C THR A 213 44.38 -15.60 -10.17
N LEU A 214 43.23 -15.22 -9.62
CA LEU A 214 41.93 -15.22 -10.31
C LEU A 214 41.28 -13.85 -10.13
N LEU A 215 40.47 -13.46 -11.11
CA LEU A 215 39.59 -12.31 -10.98
C LEU A 215 38.16 -12.75 -10.64
N ILE A 216 37.54 -12.05 -9.71
CA ILE A 216 36.13 -12.26 -9.34
C ILE A 216 35.25 -11.53 -10.34
N THR A 217 34.28 -12.22 -10.92
CA THR A 217 33.30 -11.62 -11.85
C THR A 217 32.08 -11.07 -11.11
N ASP A 218 31.32 -10.20 -11.79
CA ASP A 218 30.02 -9.69 -11.36
C ASP A 218 29.00 -10.79 -11.05
N LYS A 219 29.07 -11.92 -11.75
CA LYS A 219 28.22 -13.08 -11.50
C LYS A 219 28.49 -13.74 -10.15
N GLY A 220 29.63 -13.47 -9.52
CA GLY A 220 29.98 -13.89 -8.15
C GLY A 220 29.22 -13.14 -7.06
N LEU A 221 28.53 -12.04 -7.40
CA LEU A 221 27.72 -11.24 -6.47
C LEU A 221 26.38 -11.92 -6.17
N CYS A 222 26.42 -12.94 -5.32
CA CYS A 222 25.23 -13.63 -4.84
C CYS A 222 25.14 -13.62 -3.31
N GLY A 223 25.54 -12.51 -2.68
CA GLY A 223 25.49 -12.32 -1.23
C GLY A 223 24.12 -12.61 -0.61
N ARG A 224 24.08 -12.75 0.72
CA ARG A 224 22.89 -13.18 1.50
C ARG A 224 21.63 -12.35 1.24
N PHE A 225 21.79 -11.10 0.83
CA PHE A 225 20.70 -10.16 0.59
C PHE A 225 20.51 -9.81 -0.90
N SER A 226 21.26 -10.44 -1.79
CA SER A 226 21.04 -10.29 -3.22
C SER A 226 19.78 -11.07 -3.62
N ALA A 227 19.05 -10.55 -4.61
CA ALA A 227 17.92 -11.26 -5.20
C ALA A 227 18.35 -12.55 -5.94
N ALA A 228 19.63 -12.67 -6.28
CA ALA A 228 20.19 -13.81 -7.00
C ALA A 228 20.62 -14.91 -6.02
N GLN A 229 20.05 -16.11 -6.17
CA GLN A 229 20.50 -17.27 -5.41
C GLN A 229 21.86 -17.76 -5.92
N CYS A 230 22.87 -17.88 -5.05
CA CYS A 230 24.10 -18.59 -5.38
C CYS A 230 23.78 -20.05 -5.68
N LYS A 231 24.37 -20.62 -6.74
CA LYS A 231 24.49 -22.08 -6.80
C LYS A 231 25.48 -22.50 -5.72
N ALA A 232 25.01 -23.24 -4.73
CA ALA A 232 25.88 -23.86 -3.75
C ALA A 232 26.89 -24.78 -4.47
N GLY A 233 28.18 -24.61 -4.16
CA GLY A 233 29.25 -25.49 -4.64
C GLY A 233 29.31 -26.84 -3.91
N GLY A 234 28.50 -27.01 -2.86
CA GLY A 234 28.38 -28.25 -2.09
C GLY A 234 27.30 -29.17 -2.66
N LYS A 235 27.63 -30.47 -2.76
CA LYS A 235 26.70 -31.54 -3.11
C LYS A 235 25.61 -31.73 -2.06
#